data_AF-A0A955Z949-F1
#
_entry.id   AF-A0A955Z949-F1
#
_cell.length_a   1.000
_cell.length_b   1.000
_cell.length_c   1.000
_cell.angle_alpha   90.00
_cell.angle_beta   90.00
_cell.angle_gamma   90.00
#
_symmetry.space_group_name_H-M   'P 1'
#
loop_
_entity.id
_entity.type
_entity.pdbx_description
1 polymer ?
#
loop_
_entity_poly.entity_id
_entity_poly.type
_entity_poly.pdbx_seq_one_letter_code
_entity_poly.pdbx_strand_id
1 'polypeptide(L)'
;MTTPAAIHAADERLQTILKAHVVGATVQDPASRPAGEDTASAFTSAGALIPPYDPETLCLLVEHSNSLRQNVDAYATNIDGNGYRFDAVIDFDAEDARSKVADAITLERLAAREAR
;
A
#
# COMPACT_ATOMS: atom_id res chain seq x y z
N MET A 1 2.87 22.97 -26.60
CA MET A 1 2.66 22.64 -25.18
C MET A 1 1.73 21.43 -25.14
N THR A 2 2.21 20.28 -24.68
CA THR A 2 1.39 19.07 -24.49
C THR A 2 0.51 19.26 -23.25
N THR A 3 -0.81 19.08 -23.41
CA THR A 3 -1.77 19.23 -22.32
C THR A 3 -1.74 18.02 -21.38
N PRO A 4 -2.07 18.18 -20.08
CA PRO A 4 -2.11 17.07 -19.12
C PRO A 4 -2.99 15.90 -19.56
N ALA A 5 -4.11 16.21 -20.25
CA ALA A 5 -5.00 15.20 -20.83
C ALA A 5 -4.32 14.37 -21.93
N ALA A 6 -3.47 14.98 -22.76
CA ALA A 6 -2.73 14.27 -23.80
C ALA A 6 -1.64 13.36 -23.21
N ILE A 7 -1.10 13.71 -22.03
CA ILE A 7 -0.14 12.89 -21.29
C ILE A 7 -0.83 11.67 -20.67
N HIS A 8 -1.99 11.85 -20.03
CA HIS A 8 -2.78 10.72 -19.50
C HIS A 8 -3.20 9.74 -20.59
N ALA A 9 -3.70 10.24 -21.72
CA ALA A 9 -4.09 9.38 -22.85
C ALA A 9 -2.88 8.68 -23.49
N ALA A 10 -1.67 9.24 -23.40
CA ALA A 10 -0.46 8.57 -23.85
C ALA A 10 -0.01 7.49 -22.86
N ASP A 11 -0.14 7.74 -21.56
CA ASP A 11 0.18 6.78 -20.51
C ASP A 11 -0.76 5.57 -20.53
N GLU A 12 -2.06 5.78 -20.71
CA GLU A 12 -3.04 4.70 -20.88
C GLU A 12 -2.72 3.80 -22.09
N ARG A 13 -2.30 4.41 -23.20
CA ARG A 13 -1.89 3.67 -24.40
C ARG A 13 -0.59 2.90 -24.19
N LEU A 14 0.38 3.49 -23.49
CA LEU A 14 1.63 2.84 -23.15
C LEU A 14 1.38 1.63 -22.22
N GLN A 15 0.55 1.81 -21.20
CA GLN A 15 0.14 0.74 -20.28
C GLN A 15 -0.56 -0.40 -21.01
N THR A 16 -1.43 -0.08 -21.98
CA THR A 16 -2.13 -1.08 -22.81
C THR A 16 -1.15 -1.89 -23.68
N ILE A 17 -0.17 -1.23 -24.31
CA ILE A 17 0.85 -1.87 -25.14
C ILE A 17 1.79 -2.73 -24.28
N LEU A 18 2.19 -2.23 -23.11
CA LEU A 18 3.02 -2.98 -22.16
C LEU A 18 2.30 -4.23 -21.66
N LYS A 19 1.00 -4.12 -21.34
CA LYS A 19 0.13 -5.23 -20.93
C LYS A 19 0.02 -6.31 -22.02
N ALA A 20 -0.17 -5.91 -23.28
CA ALA A 20 -0.21 -6.84 -24.41
C ALA A 20 1.14 -7.55 -24.63
N HIS A 21 2.26 -6.85 -24.44
CA HIS A 21 3.60 -7.39 -24.61
C HIS A 21 4.03 -8.34 -23.48
N VAL A 22 3.66 -8.01 -22.24
CA VAL A 22 4.06 -8.77 -21.04
C VAL A 22 3.27 -10.08 -20.88
N VAL A 23 2.01 -10.13 -21.34
CA VAL A 23 1.11 -11.29 -21.12
C VAL A 23 1.08 -12.25 -22.31
N GLY A 24 1.61 -11.87 -23.48
CA GLY A 24 1.54 -12.71 -24.69
C GLY A 24 0.12 -12.97 -25.20
N ALA A 25 -0.87 -12.23 -24.71
CA ALA A 25 -2.28 -12.38 -25.06
C ALA A 25 -2.81 -11.14 -25.81
N THR A 26 -3.60 -11.38 -26.85
CA THR A 26 -4.39 -10.38 -27.56
C THR A 26 -5.40 -9.76 -26.59
N VAL A 27 -5.26 -8.45 -26.33
CA VAL A 27 -6.18 -7.69 -25.47
C VAL A 27 -7.60 -7.82 -26.03
N GLN A 28 -8.49 -8.46 -25.28
CA GLN A 28 -9.94 -8.46 -25.55
C GLN A 28 -10.54 -7.18 -24.96
N ASP A 29 -11.40 -6.53 -25.74
CA ASP A 29 -12.18 -5.36 -25.34
C ASP A 29 -12.94 -5.64 -24.03
N PRO A 30 -12.87 -4.76 -23.01
CA PRO A 30 -13.65 -4.87 -21.78
C PRO A 30 -15.15 -5.11 -22.00
N ALA A 31 -15.70 -4.71 -23.15
CA ALA A 31 -17.09 -4.96 -23.54
C ALA A 31 -17.44 -6.44 -23.77
N SER A 32 -16.43 -7.34 -23.82
CA SER A 32 -16.63 -8.75 -24.20
C SER A 32 -16.59 -9.75 -23.03
N ARG A 33 -16.53 -9.30 -21.76
CA ARG A 33 -16.57 -10.23 -20.62
C ARG A 33 -18.00 -10.78 -20.39
N PRO A 34 -18.20 -12.11 -20.27
CA PRO A 34 -19.50 -12.67 -19.92
C PRO A 34 -19.87 -12.27 -18.48
N ALA A 35 -21.16 -11.97 -18.27
CA ALA A 35 -21.72 -11.53 -16.99
C ALA A 35 -21.57 -12.60 -15.89
N GLY A 36 -20.41 -12.64 -15.24
CA GLY A 36 -20.22 -13.27 -13.94
C GLY A 36 -20.78 -12.36 -12.85
N GLU A 37 -21.27 -12.96 -11.77
CA GLU A 37 -21.85 -12.32 -10.59
C GLU A 37 -21.25 -10.94 -10.26
N ASP A 38 -22.12 -9.96 -10.02
CA ASP A 38 -21.81 -8.53 -9.81
C ASP A 38 -21.12 -8.26 -8.45
N THR A 39 -20.02 -8.95 -8.23
CA THR A 39 -19.13 -8.82 -7.08
C THR A 39 -18.53 -7.42 -7.03
N ALA A 40 -18.29 -6.80 -8.18
CA ALA A 40 -17.82 -5.42 -8.29
C ALA A 40 -18.79 -4.42 -7.64
N SER A 41 -20.10 -4.60 -7.82
CA SER A 41 -21.14 -3.82 -7.13
C SER A 41 -21.13 -4.02 -5.61
N ALA A 42 -20.93 -5.25 -5.14
CA ALA A 42 -20.82 -5.55 -3.71
C ALA A 42 -19.62 -4.85 -3.06
N PHE A 43 -18.45 -4.83 -3.73
CA PHE A 43 -17.28 -4.11 -3.22
C PHE A 43 -17.46 -2.59 -3.27
N THR A 44 -18.04 -2.07 -4.36
CA THR A 44 -18.27 -0.62 -4.51
C THR A 44 -19.28 -0.12 -3.46
N SER A 45 -20.34 -0.89 -3.20
CA SER A 45 -21.33 -0.56 -2.16
C SER A 45 -20.76 -0.61 -0.74
N ALA A 46 -19.70 -1.40 -0.51
CA ALA A 46 -18.93 -1.40 0.74
C ALA A 46 -17.90 -0.24 0.85
N GLY A 47 -17.87 0.67 -0.14
CA GLY A 47 -16.93 1.79 -0.17
C GLY A 47 -15.54 1.41 -0.68
N ALA A 48 -15.38 0.25 -1.31
CA ALA A 48 -14.11 -0.13 -1.92
C ALA A 48 -13.78 0.83 -3.08
N LEU A 49 -12.53 1.28 -3.12
CA LEU A 49 -12.00 2.01 -4.24
C LEU A 49 -11.80 1.07 -5.43
N ILE A 50 -12.11 1.55 -6.63
CA ILE A 50 -11.79 0.84 -7.86
C ILE A 50 -10.26 0.72 -7.93
N PRO A 51 -9.69 -0.50 -8.03
CA PRO A 51 -8.25 -0.67 -8.14
C PRO A 51 -7.72 0.09 -9.35
N PRO A 52 -6.62 0.85 -9.22
CA PRO A 52 -6.05 1.61 -10.34
C PRO A 52 -5.47 0.71 -11.44
N TYR A 53 -5.19 -0.56 -11.12
CA TYR A 53 -4.69 -1.56 -12.05
C TYR A 53 -5.58 -2.80 -12.04
N ASP A 54 -5.71 -3.43 -13.21
CA ASP A 54 -6.46 -4.67 -13.40
C ASP A 54 -5.82 -5.83 -12.61
N PRO A 55 -6.54 -6.47 -11.66
CA PRO A 55 -5.98 -7.51 -10.80
C PRO A 55 -5.38 -8.70 -11.55
N GLU A 56 -6.04 -9.15 -12.63
CA GLU A 56 -5.54 -10.27 -13.46
C GLU A 56 -4.15 -9.96 -14.03
N THR A 57 -3.93 -8.70 -14.46
CA THR A 57 -2.63 -8.24 -14.97
C THR A 57 -1.56 -8.25 -13.90
N LEU A 58 -1.91 -7.86 -12.67
CA LEU A 58 -0.97 -7.87 -11.54
C LEU A 58 -0.54 -9.30 -11.19
N CYS A 59 -1.46 -10.27 -11.23
CA CYS A 59 -1.14 -11.68 -11.02
C CYS A 59 -0.16 -12.19 -12.08
N LEU A 60 -0.43 -11.91 -13.37
CA LEU A 60 0.46 -12.31 -14.47
C LEU A 60 1.85 -11.67 -14.38
N LEU A 61 1.94 -10.43 -13.90
CA LEU A 61 3.23 -9.77 -13.67
C LEU A 61 4.10 -10.53 -12.66
N VAL A 62 3.49 -11.06 -11.60
CA VAL A 62 4.18 -11.88 -10.59
C VAL A 62 4.62 -13.22 -11.16
N GLU A 63 3.82 -13.81 -12.05
CA GLU A 63 4.13 -15.09 -12.69
C GLU A 63 5.26 -14.99 -13.72
N HIS A 64 5.28 -13.92 -14.51
CA HIS A 64 6.21 -13.77 -15.64
C HIS A 64 7.46 -12.94 -15.34
N SER A 65 7.53 -12.24 -14.20
CA SER A 65 8.72 -11.48 -13.82
C SER A 65 9.73 -12.34 -13.06
N ASN A 66 10.93 -12.47 -13.64
CA ASN A 66 12.04 -13.23 -13.06
C ASN A 66 12.59 -12.62 -11.76
N SER A 67 12.29 -11.35 -11.46
CA SER A 67 12.81 -10.65 -10.28
C SER A 67 11.73 -10.21 -9.29
N LEU A 68 10.46 -10.13 -9.71
CA LEU A 68 9.41 -9.55 -8.87
C LEU A 68 9.17 -10.37 -7.60
N ARG A 69 9.19 -11.70 -7.70
CA ARG A 69 9.05 -12.58 -6.52
C ARG A 69 10.14 -12.32 -5.49
N GLN A 70 11.41 -12.28 -5.93
CA GLN A 70 12.55 -12.00 -5.05
C GLN A 70 12.43 -10.63 -4.37
N ASN A 71 11.98 -9.60 -5.10
CA ASN A 71 11.76 -8.28 -4.53
C ASN A 71 10.63 -8.26 -3.49
N VAL A 72 9.51 -8.94 -3.77
CA VAL A 72 8.38 -9.04 -2.84
C VAL A 72 8.79 -9.79 -1.58
N ASP A 73 9.50 -10.92 -1.71
CA ASP A 73 9.98 -11.70 -0.57
C ASP A 73 10.94 -10.87 0.31
N ALA A 74 11.83 -10.10 -0.33
CA ALA A 74 12.73 -9.19 0.37
C ALA A 74 11.96 -8.11 1.14
N TYR A 75 10.92 -7.52 0.56
CA TYR A 75 10.11 -6.52 1.26
C TYR A 75 9.30 -7.12 2.40
N ALA A 76 8.67 -8.28 2.19
CA ALA A 76 7.94 -8.97 3.26
C ALA A 76 8.85 -9.25 4.47
N THR A 77 10.06 -9.74 4.20
CA THR A 77 11.06 -10.02 5.24
C THR A 77 11.54 -8.74 5.94
N ASN A 78 11.88 -7.71 5.17
CA ASN A 78 12.47 -6.49 5.71
C ASN A 78 11.47 -5.63 6.47
N ILE A 79 10.19 -5.65 6.08
CA ILE A 79 9.14 -4.84 6.70
C ILE A 79 8.53 -5.58 7.89
N ASP A 80 8.06 -6.81 7.65
CA ASP A 80 7.23 -7.53 8.63
C ASP A 80 7.97 -8.74 9.22
N GLY A 81 8.88 -9.37 8.47
CA GLY A 81 9.52 -10.63 8.86
C GLY A 81 10.37 -10.55 10.13
N ASN A 82 10.83 -9.37 10.54
CA ASN A 82 11.55 -9.18 11.80
C ASN A 82 10.63 -8.88 12.99
N GLY A 83 9.32 -8.79 12.76
CA GLY A 83 8.33 -8.38 13.74
C GLY A 83 8.48 -6.92 14.18
N TYR A 84 7.68 -6.55 15.17
CA TYR A 84 7.68 -5.20 15.73
C TYR A 84 8.09 -5.24 17.19
N ARG A 85 8.95 -4.31 17.60
CA ARG A 85 9.31 -4.11 19.01
C ARG A 85 8.84 -2.74 19.44
N PHE A 86 8.15 -2.66 20.57
CA PHE A 86 7.87 -1.39 21.21
C PHE A 86 9.16 -0.85 21.80
N ASP A 87 9.46 0.42 21.49
CA ASP A 87 10.54 1.13 22.14
C ASP A 87 10.00 1.83 23.40
N ALA A 88 10.74 1.73 24.50
CA ALA A 88 10.32 2.35 25.74
C ALA A 88 10.50 3.87 25.62
N VAL A 89 9.45 4.63 25.90
CA VAL A 89 9.53 6.11 25.88
C VAL A 89 10.57 6.62 26.87
N ILE A 90 10.75 5.90 27.97
CA ILE A 90 11.80 6.15 28.96
C ILE A 90 12.69 4.91 29.03
N ASP A 91 13.90 5.03 28.51
CA ASP A 91 14.98 4.08 28.76
C ASP A 91 15.55 4.35 30.16
N PHE A 92 15.48 3.35 31.05
CA PHE A 92 15.97 3.47 32.43
C PHE A 92 17.49 3.36 32.55
N ASP A 93 18.16 2.85 31.53
CA ASP A 93 19.62 2.71 31.51
C ASP A 93 20.31 3.97 30.93
N ALA A 94 19.55 4.90 30.35
CA ALA A 94 20.06 6.18 29.84
C ALA A 94 20.44 7.15 30.97
N GLU A 95 21.47 7.98 30.75
CA GLU A 95 21.91 8.98 31.75
C GLU A 95 20.80 9.98 32.13
N ASP A 96 19.89 10.27 31.20
CA ASP A 96 18.80 11.22 31.39
C ASP A 96 17.50 10.59 31.94
N ALA A 97 17.50 9.29 32.23
CA ALA A 97 16.32 8.54 32.69
C ALA A 97 15.62 9.21 33.88
N ARG A 98 16.39 9.64 34.88
CA ARG A 98 15.85 10.29 36.08
C ARG A 98 15.12 11.60 35.77
N SER A 99 15.63 12.38 34.81
CA SER A 99 14.98 13.63 34.39
C SER A 99 13.65 13.34 33.70
N LYS A 100 13.66 12.40 32.74
CA LYS A 100 12.46 11.99 32.00
C LYS A 100 11.34 11.46 32.91
N VAL A 101 11.69 10.70 33.95
CA VAL A 101 10.72 10.22 34.96
C VAL A 101 10.14 11.39 35.76
N ALA A 102 10.98 12.33 36.22
CA ALA A 102 10.51 13.49 36.97
C ALA A 102 9.56 14.37 36.13
N ASP A 103 9.88 14.57 34.85
CA ASP A 103 9.06 15.32 33.92
C ASP A 103 7.71 14.62 33.69
N ALA A 104 7.71 13.31 33.47
CA ALA A 104 6.49 12.53 33.30
C ALA A 104 5.55 12.63 34.52
N ILE A 105 6.08 12.50 35.74
CA ILE A 105 5.30 12.65 36.99
C ILE A 105 4.75 14.07 37.10
N THR A 106 5.53 15.09 36.72
CA THR A 106 5.11 16.49 36.79
C THR A 106 3.95 16.76 35.82
N LEU A 107 4.06 16.27 34.57
CA LEU A 107 3.02 16.39 33.56
C LEU A 107 1.72 15.67 33.99
N GLU A 108 1.84 14.47 34.55
CA GLU A 108 0.68 13.73 35.07
C GLU A 108 -0.06 14.53 36.16
N ARG A 109 0.69 15.14 37.09
CA ARG A 109 0.12 15.96 38.17
C ARG A 109 -0.55 17.23 37.66
N LEU A 110 0.01 17.86 36.62
CA LEU A 110 -0.60 19.02 35.98
C LEU A 110 -1.91 18.65 35.29
N ALA A 111 -1.90 17.60 34.47
CA ALA A 111 -3.11 17.11 33.78
C ALA A 111 -4.23 16.73 34.77
N ALA A 112 -3.88 16.09 35.89
CA ALA A 112 -4.86 15.73 36.93
C ALA A 112 -5.46 16.95 37.66
N ARG A 113 -4.76 18.09 37.69
CA ARG A 113 -5.29 19.36 38.25
C ARG A 113 -6.22 20.06 37.27
N GLU A 114 -5.91 20.03 35.97
CA GLU A 114 -6.74 20.64 34.92
C GLU A 114 -8.05 19.88 34.66
N ALA A 115 -8.06 18.57 34.92
CA ALA A 115 -9.25 17.73 34.80
C ALA A 115 -10.25 17.87 35.99
N ARG A 116 -9.93 18.67 37.01
CA ARG A 116 -10.80 18.96 38.16
C ARG A 116 -11.47 20.32 38.04
#